data_AF-A0A936SYM5-F1
#
_entry.id   AF-A0A936SYM5-F1
#
_cell.length_a   1.000
_cell.length_b   1.000
_cell.length_c   1.000
_cell.angle_alpha   90.00
_cell.angle_beta   90.00
_cell.angle_gamma   90.00
#
_symmetry.space_group_name_H-M   'P 1'
#
loop_
_entity.id
_entity.type
_entity.pdbx_description
1 polymer ?
#
loop_
_entity_poly.entity_id
_entity_poly.type
_entity_poly.pdbx_seq_one_letter_code
_entity_poly.pdbx_strand_id
1 'polypeptide(L)'
;MTSTEQLNDDALVESWRPYFEAEYARDQRNAARQPFGEYWRWVKTYLLDGGSGYPGWLPQSATLLAQVRDSAARARLAPLLHDTGRRIAGEWAKDSACRTIYSTFLQGRPNLMEWGRTLQRAAGRDTGDGRQIEAAALSIKAELDALSR
;
A
#
# COMPACT_ATOMS: atom_id res chain seq x y z
N MET A 1 6.60 15.07 8.48
CA MET A 1 5.17 15.10 8.17
C MET A 1 4.56 16.22 8.99
N THR A 2 3.90 17.16 8.34
CA THR A 2 3.20 18.25 9.04
C THR A 2 1.83 17.75 9.54
N SER A 3 1.29 18.36 10.58
CA SER A 3 -0.05 17.99 11.09
C SER A 3 -1.15 18.12 10.03
N THR A 4 -0.99 19.00 9.05
CA THR A 4 -1.93 19.17 7.93
C THR A 4 -1.85 18.03 6.92
N GLU A 5 -0.66 17.51 6.61
CA GLU A 5 -0.50 16.34 5.73
C GLU A 5 -1.12 15.10 6.36
N GLN A 6 -0.92 14.89 7.67
CA GLN A 6 -1.54 13.77 8.38
C GLN A 6 -3.07 13.84 8.34
N LEU A 7 -3.67 15.02 8.56
CA LEU A 7 -5.11 15.21 8.48
C LEU A 7 -5.67 14.92 7.07
N ASN A 8 -4.91 15.24 6.03
CA ASN A 8 -5.28 14.95 4.65
C ASN A 8 -5.22 13.46 4.35
N ASP A 9 -4.19 12.76 4.84
CA ASP A 9 -4.03 11.32 4.67
C ASP A 9 -5.12 10.55 5.43
N ASP A 10 -5.46 10.96 6.66
CA ASP A 10 -6.54 10.36 7.45
C ASP A 10 -7.88 10.50 6.71
N ALA A 11 -8.20 11.70 6.21
CA ALA A 11 -9.42 11.94 5.44
C ALA A 11 -9.46 11.13 4.13
N LEU A 12 -8.31 11.02 3.45
CA LEU A 12 -8.18 10.21 2.24
C LEU A 12 -8.44 8.73 2.54
N VAL A 13 -7.84 8.18 3.60
CA VAL A 13 -8.03 6.77 3.99
C VAL A 13 -9.47 6.51 4.39
N GLU A 14 -10.10 7.38 5.19
CA GLU A 14 -11.51 7.22 5.55
C GLU A 14 -12.43 7.31 4.31
N SER A 15 -12.08 8.12 3.28
CA SER A 15 -12.81 8.14 2.00
C SER A 15 -12.77 6.79 1.25
N TRP A 16 -11.77 5.95 1.52
CA TRP A 16 -11.64 4.61 0.93
C TRP A 16 -12.38 3.52 1.70
N ARG A 17 -12.95 3.83 2.86
CA ARG A 17 -13.66 2.84 3.68
C ARG A 17 -14.71 2.01 2.91
N PRO A 18 -15.55 2.57 2.01
CA PRO A 18 -16.49 1.76 1.22
C PRO A 18 -15.83 0.70 0.33
N TYR A 19 -14.62 0.98 -0.18
CA TYR A 19 -13.84 -0.02 -0.93
C TYR A 19 -13.47 -1.20 -0.02
N PHE A 20 -13.00 -0.92 1.19
CA PHE A 20 -12.60 -1.97 2.15
C PHE A 20 -13.79 -2.74 2.73
N GLU A 21 -14.94 -2.08 2.93
CA GLU A 21 -16.19 -2.74 3.30
C GLU A 21 -16.62 -3.74 2.22
N ALA A 22 -16.53 -3.35 0.94
CA ALA A 22 -16.85 -4.24 -0.18
C ALA A 22 -15.88 -5.43 -0.28
N GLU A 23 -14.57 -5.20 -0.15
CA GLU A 23 -13.56 -6.28 -0.17
C GLU A 23 -13.73 -7.23 1.01
N TYR A 24 -13.97 -6.70 2.22
CA TYR A 24 -14.24 -7.52 3.40
C TYR A 24 -15.52 -8.36 3.23
N ALA A 25 -16.60 -7.78 2.70
CA ALA A 25 -17.86 -8.47 2.48
C ALA A 25 -17.75 -9.62 1.46
N ARG A 26 -16.83 -9.51 0.49
CA ARG A 26 -16.54 -10.56 -0.50
C ARG A 26 -15.77 -11.74 0.11
N ASP A 27 -14.93 -11.50 1.11
CA ASP A 27 -14.09 -12.52 1.73
C ASP A 27 -14.75 -13.13 2.98
N GLN A 28 -15.66 -14.08 2.76
CA GLN A 28 -16.37 -14.78 3.84
C GLN A 28 -15.40 -15.51 4.79
N ARG A 29 -14.25 -15.98 4.29
CA ARG A 29 -13.25 -16.69 5.09
C ARG A 29 -12.60 -15.74 6.10
N ASN A 30 -12.25 -14.53 5.66
CA ASN A 30 -11.75 -13.49 6.58
C ASN A 30 -12.84 -13.05 7.55
N ALA A 31 -14.06 -12.78 7.05
CA ALA A 31 -15.17 -12.33 7.88
C ALA A 31 -15.58 -13.33 8.98
N ALA A 32 -15.35 -14.63 8.76
CA ALA A 32 -15.56 -15.67 9.76
C ALA A 32 -14.50 -15.70 10.88
N ARG A 33 -13.35 -15.04 10.70
CA ARG A 33 -12.20 -15.09 11.62
C ARG A 33 -11.88 -13.76 12.28
N GLN A 34 -12.20 -12.65 11.62
CA GLN A 34 -11.84 -11.32 12.06
C GLN A 34 -13.02 -10.37 11.79
N PRO A 35 -13.48 -9.58 12.78
CA PRO A 35 -14.53 -8.59 12.55
C PRO A 35 -14.02 -7.40 11.72
N PHE A 36 -14.92 -6.74 10.99
CA PHE A 36 -14.57 -5.61 10.11
C PHE A 36 -13.81 -4.48 10.84
N GLY A 37 -14.17 -4.16 12.09
CA GLY A 37 -13.48 -3.12 12.85
C GLY A 37 -11.99 -3.43 13.09
N GLU A 38 -11.65 -4.71 13.27
CA GLU A 38 -10.26 -5.13 13.43
C GLU A 38 -9.52 -5.12 12.08
N TYR A 39 -10.15 -5.63 11.03
CA TYR A 39 -9.64 -5.53 9.66
C TYR A 39 -9.33 -4.07 9.28
N TRP A 40 -10.29 -3.17 9.55
CA TRP A 40 -10.17 -1.75 9.26
C TRP A 40 -9.03 -1.09 10.05
N ARG A 41 -8.85 -1.47 11.32
CA ARG A 41 -7.71 -1.01 12.12
C ARG A 41 -6.39 -1.38 11.45
N TRP A 42 -6.24 -2.62 10.97
CA TRP A 42 -5.00 -3.04 10.30
C TRP A 42 -4.79 -2.39 8.95
N VAL A 43 -5.86 -2.11 8.19
CA VAL A 43 -5.79 -1.32 6.96
C VAL A 43 -5.21 0.07 7.26
N LYS A 44 -5.75 0.76 8.28
CA LYS A 44 -5.26 2.07 8.70
C LYS A 44 -3.81 2.02 9.19
N THR A 45 -3.46 1.02 10.00
CA THR A 45 -2.08 0.81 10.43
C THR A 45 -1.15 0.66 9.22
N TYR A 46 -1.50 -0.11 8.20
CA TYR A 46 -0.66 -0.23 7.01
C TYR A 46 -0.52 1.09 6.23
N LEU A 47 -1.62 1.82 6.04
CA LEU A 47 -1.65 3.02 5.20
C LEU A 47 -1.01 4.25 5.89
N LEU A 48 -1.27 4.43 7.17
CA LEU A 48 -0.94 5.66 7.92
C LEU A 48 0.28 5.47 8.82
N ASP A 49 0.23 4.47 9.70
CA ASP A 49 1.18 4.37 10.82
C ASP A 49 2.47 3.60 10.43
N GLY A 50 2.30 2.48 9.74
CA GLY A 50 3.35 1.51 9.46
C GLY A 50 3.62 0.57 10.65
N GLY A 51 4.83 0.01 10.67
CA GLY A 51 5.24 -0.96 11.68
C GLY A 51 6.68 -1.41 11.53
N SER A 52 7.25 -2.00 12.58
CA SER A 52 8.64 -2.49 12.60
C SER A 52 9.68 -1.43 12.20
N GLY A 53 9.46 -0.18 12.61
CA GLY A 53 10.37 0.95 12.34
C GLY A 53 10.22 1.57 10.94
N TYR A 54 9.27 1.11 10.13
CA TYR A 54 8.94 1.72 8.83
C TYR A 54 7.64 2.52 8.92
N PRO A 55 7.54 3.69 8.26
CA PRO A 55 6.31 4.47 8.23
C PRO A 55 5.20 3.79 7.42
N GLY A 56 3.97 4.28 7.52
CA GLY A 56 2.85 3.81 6.70
C GLY A 56 3.09 4.01 5.20
N TRP A 57 2.28 3.35 4.37
CA TRP A 57 2.39 3.43 2.92
C TRP A 57 2.23 4.84 2.36
N LEU A 58 1.30 5.66 2.87
CA LEU A 58 1.08 7.02 2.38
C LEU A 58 2.27 7.96 2.67
N PRO A 59 2.82 8.03 3.90
CA PRO A 59 4.04 8.78 4.15
C PRO A 59 5.24 8.32 3.29
N GLN A 60 5.38 7.00 3.07
CA GLN A 60 6.42 6.46 2.19
C GLN A 60 6.20 6.91 0.74
N SER A 61 4.97 6.83 0.24
CA SER A 61 4.59 7.26 -1.10
C SER A 61 4.83 8.75 -1.32
N ALA A 62 4.50 9.59 -0.33
CA ALA A 62 4.78 11.03 -0.38
C ALA A 62 6.29 11.30 -0.47
N THR A 63 7.11 10.54 0.28
CA THR A 63 8.57 10.64 0.23
C THR A 63 9.14 10.25 -1.14
N LEU A 64 8.55 9.25 -1.79
CA LEU A 64 8.92 8.85 -3.16
C LEU A 64 8.54 9.96 -4.16
N LEU A 65 7.31 10.47 -4.08
CA LEU A 65 6.80 11.51 -4.98
C LEU A 65 7.56 12.84 -4.86
N ALA A 66 8.08 13.16 -3.67
CA ALA A 66 8.91 14.34 -3.45
C ALA A 66 10.24 14.31 -4.22
N GLN A 67 10.75 13.12 -4.57
CA GLN A 67 11.99 12.95 -5.34
C GLN A 67 11.75 13.11 -6.86
N VAL A 68 10.50 12.97 -7.30
CA VAL A 68 10.12 13.14 -8.71
C VAL A 68 10.00 14.63 -9.02
N ARG A 69 10.86 15.15 -9.89
CA ARG A 69 10.92 16.56 -10.28
C ARG A 69 9.91 16.91 -11.37
N ASP A 70 9.62 15.96 -12.26
CA ASP A 70 8.59 16.11 -13.28
C ASP A 70 7.19 16.10 -12.64
N SER A 71 6.49 17.24 -12.72
CA SER A 71 5.14 17.40 -12.18
C SER A 71 4.11 16.52 -12.88
N ALA A 72 4.26 16.26 -14.18
CA ALA A 72 3.38 15.38 -14.93
C ALA A 72 3.60 13.92 -14.51
N ALA A 73 4.85 13.51 -14.31
CA ALA A 73 5.17 12.20 -13.75
C ALA A 73 4.60 12.03 -12.33
N ARG A 74 4.77 13.04 -11.47
CA ARG A 74 4.21 13.03 -10.11
C ARG A 74 2.69 12.88 -10.12
N ALA A 75 2.00 13.60 -11.00
CA ALA A 75 0.55 13.53 -11.14
C ALA A 75 0.04 12.16 -11.63
N ARG A 76 0.83 11.45 -12.46
CA ARG A 76 0.51 10.07 -12.88
C ARG A 76 0.84 9.03 -11.81
N LEU A 77 1.95 9.22 -11.08
CA LEU A 77 2.43 8.28 -10.07
C LEU A 77 1.57 8.26 -8.81
N ALA A 78 1.08 9.42 -8.36
CA ALA A 78 0.27 9.51 -7.15
C ALA A 78 -0.94 8.55 -7.14
N PRO A 79 -1.85 8.57 -8.16
CA PRO A 79 -2.97 7.64 -8.18
C PRO A 79 -2.54 6.17 -8.31
N LEU A 80 -1.44 5.87 -9.01
CA LEU A 80 -0.91 4.51 -9.11
C LEU A 80 -0.44 3.98 -7.75
N LEU A 81 0.29 4.79 -6.99
CA LEU A 81 0.75 4.44 -5.64
C LEU A 81 -0.41 4.32 -4.66
N HIS A 82 -1.43 5.18 -4.77
CA HIS A 82 -2.64 5.09 -3.95
C HIS A 82 -3.41 3.79 -4.22
N ASP A 83 -3.67 3.47 -5.50
CA ASP A 83 -4.36 2.23 -5.85
C ASP A 83 -3.59 0.99 -5.39
N THR A 84 -2.28 0.97 -5.64
CA THR A 84 -1.39 -0.13 -5.24
C THR A 84 -1.43 -0.31 -3.72
N GLY A 85 -1.23 0.77 -2.95
CA GLY A 85 -1.26 0.72 -1.49
C GLY A 85 -2.60 0.25 -0.94
N ARG A 86 -3.70 0.75 -1.49
CA ARG A 86 -5.06 0.38 -1.09
C ARG A 86 -5.31 -1.12 -1.28
N ARG A 87 -4.87 -1.69 -2.40
CA ARG A 87 -5.00 -3.12 -2.68
C ARG A 87 -4.13 -3.98 -1.76
N ILE A 88 -2.88 -3.57 -1.53
CA ILE A 88 -1.99 -4.27 -0.60
C ILE A 88 -2.57 -4.25 0.81
N ALA A 89 -3.05 -3.09 1.26
CA ALA A 89 -3.67 -2.93 2.56
C ALA A 89 -4.85 -3.89 2.72
N GLY A 90 -5.70 -3.98 1.69
CA GLY A 90 -6.92 -4.79 1.72
C GLY A 90 -6.65 -6.29 1.87
N GLU A 91 -5.55 -6.77 1.31
CA GLU A 91 -5.14 -8.18 1.40
C GLU A 91 -4.29 -8.46 2.64
N TRP A 92 -3.32 -7.60 2.97
CA TRP A 92 -2.42 -7.80 4.11
C TRP A 92 -3.12 -7.68 5.47
N ALA A 93 -4.16 -6.83 5.57
CA ALA A 93 -4.89 -6.57 6.81
C ALA A 93 -5.84 -7.70 7.25
N LYS A 94 -6.07 -8.69 6.37
CA LYS A 94 -6.83 -9.90 6.70
C LYS A 94 -6.16 -10.67 7.83
N ASP A 95 -6.92 -11.56 8.47
CA ASP A 95 -6.36 -12.53 9.38
C ASP A 95 -5.17 -13.26 8.73
N SER A 96 -4.15 -13.54 9.53
CA SER A 96 -2.88 -14.09 9.04
C SER A 96 -3.05 -15.45 8.34
N ALA A 97 -4.09 -16.20 8.68
CA ALA A 97 -4.41 -17.46 8.04
C ALA A 97 -5.26 -17.30 6.76
N CYS A 98 -5.71 -16.10 6.42
CA CYS A 98 -6.50 -15.80 5.22
C CYS A 98 -5.68 -15.05 4.16
N ARG A 99 -4.77 -14.18 4.59
CA ARG A 99 -3.98 -13.34 3.68
C ARG A 99 -3.01 -14.15 2.82
N THR A 100 -2.75 -13.62 1.63
CA THR A 100 -1.78 -14.10 0.64
C THR A 100 -0.57 -13.18 0.51
N ILE A 101 -0.63 -11.98 1.07
CA ILE A 101 0.50 -11.04 1.17
C ILE A 101 1.07 -11.08 2.58
N TYR A 102 2.37 -11.34 2.68
CA TYR A 102 3.06 -11.50 3.96
C TYR A 102 3.89 -10.27 4.34
N SER A 103 4.27 -10.14 5.61
CA SER A 103 5.11 -9.01 6.03
C SER A 103 6.57 -9.22 5.62
N THR A 104 7.10 -10.45 5.75
CA THR A 104 8.52 -10.75 5.52
C THR A 104 8.73 -12.01 4.68
N PHE A 105 9.93 -12.16 4.13
CA PHE A 105 10.36 -13.34 3.37
C PHE A 105 10.30 -14.66 4.18
N LEU A 106 10.39 -14.58 5.51
CA LEU A 106 10.27 -15.75 6.40
C LEU A 106 8.83 -16.28 6.46
N GLN A 107 7.85 -15.43 6.16
CA GLN A 107 6.42 -15.79 6.16
C GLN A 107 5.95 -16.28 4.78
N GLY A 108 6.57 -15.82 3.70
CA GLY A 108 6.25 -16.29 2.35
C GLY A 108 6.43 -15.21 1.28
N ARG A 109 5.87 -15.50 0.10
CA ARG A 109 5.83 -14.58 -1.05
C ARG A 109 4.41 -14.48 -1.63
N PRO A 110 4.02 -13.29 -2.13
CA PRO A 110 4.78 -12.03 -2.06
C PRO A 110 4.82 -11.45 -0.63
N ASN A 111 5.76 -10.53 -0.37
CA ASN A 111 5.85 -9.86 0.93
C ASN A 111 6.18 -8.36 0.84
N LEU A 112 5.72 -7.62 1.86
CA LEU A 112 5.88 -6.17 1.96
C LEU A 112 7.34 -5.73 1.95
N MET A 113 8.23 -6.50 2.60
CA MET A 113 9.65 -6.16 2.67
C MET A 113 10.32 -6.19 1.29
N GLU A 114 10.02 -7.18 0.45
CA GLU A 114 10.55 -7.28 -0.91
C GLU A 114 10.02 -6.14 -1.80
N TRP A 115 8.71 -5.86 -1.76
CA TRP A 115 8.13 -4.75 -2.53
C TRP A 115 8.62 -3.38 -2.07
N GLY A 116 8.76 -3.15 -0.76
CA GLY A 116 9.36 -1.92 -0.21
C GLY A 116 10.79 -1.72 -0.70
N ARG A 117 11.62 -2.78 -0.67
CA ARG A 117 12.99 -2.75 -1.23
C ARG A 117 13.01 -2.49 -2.74
N THR A 118 12.03 -2.99 -3.47
CA THR A 118 11.90 -2.75 -4.91
C THR A 118 11.61 -1.28 -5.21
N LEU A 119 10.67 -0.66 -4.49
CA LEU A 119 10.40 0.78 -4.62
C LEU A 119 11.58 1.64 -4.19
N GLN A 120 12.24 1.33 -3.07
CA GLN A 120 13.42 2.08 -2.61
C GLN A 120 14.58 2.02 -3.61
N ARG A 121 14.86 0.84 -4.19
CA ARG A 121 15.88 0.69 -5.24
C ARG A 121 15.50 1.39 -6.54
N ALA A 122 14.21 1.46 -6.86
CA ALA A 122 13.73 2.23 -8.00
C ALA A 122 13.95 3.72 -7.78
N ALA A 123 13.53 4.25 -6.63
CA ALA A 123 13.73 5.64 -6.24
C ALA A 123 15.20 6.05 -6.26
N GLY A 124 16.09 5.23 -5.68
CA GLY A 124 17.54 5.49 -5.68
C GLY A 124 18.19 5.49 -7.06
N ARG A 125 17.52 4.98 -8.10
CA ARG A 125 17.98 5.00 -9.50
C ARG A 125 17.21 6.01 -10.37
N ASP A 126 16.15 6.60 -9.83
CA ASP A 126 15.30 7.53 -10.56
C ASP A 126 16.05 8.84 -10.78
N THR A 127 15.97 9.40 -11.98
CA THR A 127 16.61 10.66 -12.31
C THR A 127 15.71 11.86 -11.96
N GLY A 128 14.58 11.64 -11.29
CA GLY A 128 13.54 12.62 -11.02
C GLY A 128 12.48 12.70 -12.12
N ASP A 129 12.53 11.82 -13.14
CA ASP A 129 11.49 11.69 -14.16
C ASP A 129 10.38 10.70 -13.77
N GLY A 130 10.54 10.00 -12.64
CA GLY A 130 9.56 9.08 -12.07
C GLY A 130 9.45 7.73 -12.78
N ARG A 131 10.19 7.49 -13.87
CA ARG A 131 10.02 6.29 -14.69
C ARG A 131 10.42 5.01 -13.96
N GLN A 132 11.46 5.10 -13.12
CA GLN A 132 11.94 3.92 -12.40
C GLN A 132 10.94 3.53 -11.30
N ILE A 133 10.40 4.54 -10.60
CA ILE A 133 9.37 4.35 -9.58
C ILE A 133 8.08 3.81 -10.23
N GLU A 134 7.68 4.35 -11.38
CA GLU A 134 6.50 3.91 -12.13
C GLU A 134 6.61 2.45 -12.55
N ALA A 135 7.74 2.06 -13.14
CA ALA A 135 7.99 0.67 -13.54
C ALA A 135 7.92 -0.29 -12.34
N ALA A 136 8.48 0.10 -11.20
CA ALA A 136 8.41 -0.71 -9.97
C ALA A 136 6.98 -0.84 -9.44
N ALA A 137 6.22 0.27 -9.38
CA ALA A 137 4.83 0.24 -8.95
C ALA A 137 3.94 -0.60 -9.88
N LEU A 138 4.16 -0.51 -11.20
CA LEU A 138 3.46 -1.33 -12.18
C LEU A 138 3.79 -2.83 -12.05
N SER A 139 5.05 -3.17 -11.74
CA SER A 139 5.44 -4.56 -11.46
C SER A 139 4.70 -5.12 -10.24
N ILE A 140 4.66 -4.35 -9.14
CA ILE A 140 3.92 -4.74 -7.92
C ILE A 140 2.42 -4.90 -8.25
N LYS A 141 1.85 -3.96 -9.00
CA LYS A 141 0.46 -4.04 -9.42
C LYS A 141 0.18 -5.30 -10.25
N ALA A 142 1.08 -5.68 -11.16
CA ALA A 142 0.94 -6.89 -11.95
C ALA A 142 0.99 -8.17 -11.09
N GLU A 143 1.86 -8.20 -10.06
CA GLU A 143 1.87 -9.29 -9.08
C GLU A 143 0.56 -9.35 -8.28
N LEU A 144 0.01 -8.21 -7.86
CA LEU A 144 -1.30 -8.14 -7.21
C LEU A 144 -2.43 -8.65 -8.13
N ASP A 145 -2.41 -8.27 -9.40
CA ASP A 145 -3.39 -8.73 -10.40
C ASP A 145 -3.33 -10.25 -10.61
N ALA A 146 -2.17 -10.87 -10.40
CA ALA A 146 -2.00 -12.33 -10.48
C ALA A 146 -2.52 -13.08 -9.24
N LEU A 147 -2.55 -12.42 -8.07
CA LEU A 147 -3.10 -13.00 -6.84
C LEU A 147 -4.63 -13.00 -6.80
N SER A 148 -5.27 -12.09 -7.52
CA SER A 148 -6.73 -11.95 -7.55
C SER A 148 -7.42 -12.86 -8.60
N ARG A 149 -6.70 -13.80 -9.21
CA ARG A 149 -7.21 -14.79 -10.18
C ARG A 149 -7.43 -16.14 -9.51
#